data_AF-A0A7W6GCK3-F1
#
_entry.id   AF-A0A7W6GCK3-F1
#
_cell.length_a   1.000
_cell.length_b   1.000
_cell.length_c   1.000
_cell.angle_alpha   90.00
_cell.angle_beta   90.00
_cell.angle_gamma   90.00
#
_symmetry.space_group_name_H-M   'P 1'
#
loop_
_entity.id
_entity.type
_entity.pdbx_description
1 polymer ?
#
loop_
_entity_poly.entity_id
_entity_poly.type
_entity_poly.pdbx_seq_one_letter_code
_entity_poly.pdbx_strand_id
1 'polypeptide(L)' 'MSLVENEQIKLLANALDRASTACFTVGIVTPIAGVLYGIGNFIQTPSLWLVCYLAGWLLIAAILHSLARRTLKGLKP' A
#
# COMPACT_ATOMS: atom_id res chain seq x y z
N MET A 1 -20.08 9.32 24.29
CA MET A 1 -19.17 8.16 24.21
C MET A 1 -18.57 7.95 22.81
N SER A 2 -19.14 8.54 21.73
CA SER A 2 -18.67 8.34 20.35
C SER A 2 -17.29 8.93 20.01
N LEU A 3 -16.78 9.90 20.77
CA LEU A 3 -15.51 10.57 20.43
C LEU A 3 -14.30 9.63 20.47
N VAL A 4 -14.13 8.85 21.54
CA VAL A 4 -13.00 7.91 21.65
C VAL A 4 -13.10 6.82 20.59
N GLU A 5 -14.31 6.29 20.35
CA GLU A 5 -14.56 5.29 19.31
C GLU A 5 -14.22 5.84 17.92
N ASN A 6 -14.61 7.08 17.61
CA ASN A 6 -14.31 7.73 16.34
C ASN A 6 -12.80 7.97 16.15
N GLU A 7 -12.09 8.39 17.19
CA GLU A 7 -10.63 8.56 17.11
C GLU A 7 -9.91 7.22 16.89
N GLN A 8 -10.37 6.13 17.52
CA GLN A 8 -9.86 4.79 17.25
C GLN A 8 -10.09 4.36 15.80
N ILE A 9 -11.29 4.61 15.26
CA ILE A 9 -11.62 4.33 13.85
C ILE A 9 -10.71 5.12 12.91
N LYS A 10 -10.47 6.41 13.18
CA LYS A 10 -9.58 7.24 12.38
C LYS A 10 -8.13 6.76 12.44
N LEU A 11 -7.64 6.40 13.63
CA LEU A 11 -6.28 5.86 13.79
C LEU A 11 -6.11 4.57 13.00
N LEU A 12 -7.10 3.67 13.03
CA LEU A 12 -7.08 2.44 12.25
C LEU A 12 -7.09 2.73 10.74
N ALA A 13 -8.01 3.59 10.28
CA ALA A 13 -8.09 3.98 8.88
C ALA A 13 -6.76 4.56 8.38
N ASN A 14 -6.15 5.43 9.18
CA ASN A 14 -4.86 6.05 8.86
C ASN A 14 -3.71 5.02 8.85
N ALA A 15 -3.71 4.05 9.77
CA ALA A 15 -2.71 2.99 9.76
C ALA A 15 -2.80 2.12 8.50
N LEU A 16 -4.02 1.75 8.09
CA LEU A 16 -4.26 1.00 6.85
C LEU A 16 -3.85 1.79 5.60
N ASP A 17 -4.16 3.08 5.56
CA ASP A 17 -3.80 3.95 4.45
C ASP A 17 -2.28 4.13 4.34
N ARG A 18 -1.59 4.38 5.47
CA ARG A 18 -0.13 4.46 5.50
C ARG A 18 0.54 3.15 5.07
N ALA A 19 -0.02 2.01 5.47
CA ALA A 19 0.45 0.71 5.00
C ALA A 19 0.27 0.56 3.49
N SER A 20 -0.87 1.00 2.94
CA SER A 20 -1.10 1.06 1.48
C SER A 20 -0.05 1.92 0.77
N THR A 21 0.21 3.14 1.27
CA THR A 21 1.23 4.02 0.70
C THR A 21 2.61 3.37 0.75
N ALA A 22 2.97 2.71 1.85
CA ALA A 22 4.25 1.99 1.96
C ALA A 22 4.35 0.82 0.96
N CYS A 23 3.27 0.06 0.78
CA CYS A 23 3.20 -0.99 -0.24
C CYS A 23 3.46 -0.42 -1.65
N PHE A 24 2.93 0.76 -1.93
CA PHE A 24 3.17 1.43 -3.21
C PHE A 24 4.61 1.95 -3.33
N THR A 25 5.09 2.73 -2.37
CA THR A 25 6.41 3.37 -2.49
C THR A 25 7.55 2.35 -2.41
N VAL A 26 7.51 1.43 -1.44
CA VAL A 26 8.56 0.43 -1.22
C VAL A 26 8.40 -0.75 -2.19
N GLY A 27 7.17 -1.24 -2.37
CA GLY A 27 6.91 -2.43 -3.18
C GLY A 27 6.88 -2.17 -4.70
N ILE A 28 6.76 -0.92 -5.14
CA ILE A 28 6.65 -0.59 -6.58
C ILE A 28 7.68 0.45 -7.00
N VAL A 29 7.72 1.61 -6.34
CA VAL A 29 8.60 2.70 -6.78
C VAL A 29 10.08 2.32 -6.61
N THR A 30 10.47 1.71 -5.49
CA THR A 30 11.84 1.25 -5.25
C THR A 30 12.37 0.28 -6.32
N PRO A 31 11.70 -0.84 -6.64
CA PRO A 31 12.18 -1.77 -7.66
C PRO A 31 12.19 -1.16 -9.07
N ILE A 32 11.21 -0.31 -9.41
CA ILE A 32 11.24 0.43 -10.69
C ILE A 32 12.49 1.31 -10.76
N ALA A 33 12.79 2.06 -9.71
CA ALA A 33 14.00 2.88 -9.65
C ALA A 33 15.27 2.00 -9.76
N GLY A 34 15.30 0.84 -9.11
CA GLY A 34 16.40 -0.12 -9.22
C GLY A 34 16.66 -0.60 -10.65
N VAL A 35 15.61 -0.87 -11.42
CA VAL A 35 15.70 -1.20 -12.85
C VAL A 35 16.20 -0.01 -13.67
N LEU A 36 15.63 1.19 -13.45
CA LEU A 36 16.01 2.41 -14.18
C LEU A 36 17.47 2.82 -13.94
N TYR A 37 18.00 2.55 -12.74
CA TYR A 37 19.35 2.94 -12.35
C TYR A 37 20.44 1.90 -12.62
N GLY A 38 20.15 0.80 -13.31
CA GLY A 38 21.23 -0.14 -13.63
C GLY A 38 21.57 -1.13 -12.51
N ILE A 39 20.78 -1.23 -11.42
CA ILE A 39 21.15 -2.05 -10.27
C ILE A 39 21.02 -3.55 -10.64
N GLY A 40 22.15 -4.25 -10.70
CA GLY A 40 22.28 -5.58 -11.31
C GLY A 40 21.24 -6.62 -10.87
N ASN A 41 20.92 -6.69 -9.58
CA ASN A 41 19.93 -7.65 -9.06
C ASN A 41 18.50 -7.39 -9.60
N PHE A 42 18.14 -6.14 -9.89
CA PHE A 42 16.82 -5.80 -10.41
C PHE A 42 16.72 -6.05 -11.92
N ILE A 43 17.78 -5.79 -12.68
CA ILE A 43 17.78 -5.91 -14.14
C ILE A 43 17.88 -7.35 -14.63
N GLN A 44 18.52 -8.23 -13.85
CA GLN A 44 18.58 -9.67 -14.18
C GLN A 44 17.28 -10.42 -13.88
N THR A 45 16.30 -9.77 -13.24
CA THR A 45 15.00 -10.38 -12.95
C THR A 45 14.19 -10.53 -14.23
N PRO A 46 13.64 -11.73 -14.54
CA PRO A 46 12.81 -11.91 -15.73
C PRO A 46 11.59 -10.97 -15.72
N SER A 47 11.27 -10.37 -16.87
CA SER A 47 10.24 -9.32 -16.99
C SER A 47 8.86 -9.74 -16.47
N LEU A 48 8.43 -10.97 -16.73
CA LEU A 48 7.16 -11.49 -16.22
C LEU A 48 7.11 -11.55 -14.69
N TRP A 49 8.21 -11.96 -14.05
CA TRP A 49 8.29 -12.02 -12.59
C TRP A 49 8.21 -10.62 -11.97
N LEU A 50 8.90 -9.65 -12.57
CA LEU A 50 8.81 -8.25 -12.16
C LEU A 50 7.38 -7.72 -12.28
N VAL A 51 6.70 -7.97 -13.41
CA VAL A 51 5.31 -7.55 -13.61
C VAL A 51 4.37 -8.19 -12.58
N CYS A 52 4.48 -9.49 -12.33
CA CYS A 52 3.68 -10.17 -11.31
C CYS A 52 3.92 -9.60 -9.90
N TYR A 53 5.17 -9.31 -9.56
CA TYR A 53 5.54 -8.69 -8.29
C TYR A 53 4.91 -7.29 -8.13
N LEU A 54 5.07 -6.41 -9.13
CA LEU A 54 4.50 -5.06 -9.09
C LEU A 54 2.97 -5.09 -9.05
N ALA A 55 2.33 -5.99 -9.82
CA ALA A 55 0.89 -6.17 -9.81
C ALA A 55 0.38 -6.67 -8.44
N GLY A 56 1.11 -7.59 -7.81
CA GLY A 56 0.80 -8.08 -6.46
C GLY A 56 0.82 -6.96 -5.42
N TRP A 57 1.87 -6.13 -5.42
CA TRP A 57 1.95 -4.99 -4.50
C TRP A 57 0.89 -3.92 -4.78
N LEU A 58 0.58 -3.64 -6.04
CA LEU A 58 -0.52 -2.74 -6.41
C LEU A 58 -1.86 -3.24 -5.87
N LEU A 59 -2.13 -4.54 -6.01
CA LEU A 59 -3.36 -5.14 -5.52
C LEU A 59 -3.45 -5.06 -3.99
N ILE A 60 -2.37 -5.35 -3.27
CA ILE A 60 -2.31 -5.22 -1.81
C ILE A 60 -2.56 -3.77 -1.39
N ALA A 61 -1.90 -2.79 -2.03
CA ALA A 61 -2.12 -1.37 -1.77
C ALA A 61 -3.59 -0.98 -2.00
N ALA A 62 -4.17 -1.38 -3.14
CA ALA A 62 -5.57 -1.09 -3.46
C ALA A 62 -6.55 -1.69 -2.44
N ILE A 63 -6.29 -2.91 -1.95
CA ILE A 63 -7.09 -3.56 -0.91
C ILE A 63 -6.99 -2.79 0.39
N LEU A 64 -5.77 -2.46 0.86
CA LEU A 64 -5.55 -1.74 2.11
C LEU A 64 -6.20 -0.35 2.09
N HIS A 65 -6.04 0.39 1.00
CA HIS A 65 -6.67 1.69 0.82
C HIS A 65 -8.21 1.57 0.79
N SER A 66 -8.76 0.52 0.17
CA SER A 66 -10.20 0.24 0.21
C SER A 66 -10.70 -0.09 1.62
N LEU A 67 -9.92 -0.85 2.40
CA LEU A 67 -10.22 -1.15 3.80
C LEU A 67 -10.19 0.12 4.65
N ALA A 68 -9.20 1.01 4.47
CA ALA A 68 -9.15 2.30 5.13
C ALA A 68 -10.43 3.11 4.90
N ARG A 69 -10.88 3.24 3.64
CA ARG A 69 -12.15 3.90 3.32
C ARG A 69 -13.37 3.22 3.94
N ARG A 70 -13.38 1.88 4.00
CA ARG A 70 -14.46 1.13 4.65
C ARG A 70 -14.50 1.37 6.16
N THR A 71 -13.34 1.42 6.83
CA THR A 71 -13.28 1.69 8.27
C THR A 71 -13.86 3.06 8.63
N LEU A 72 -13.64 4.09 7.80
CA LEU A 72 -14.21 5.42 8.01
C LEU A 72 -15.75 5.46 7.92
N LYS A 73 -16.40 4.47 7.29
CA LYS A 73 -17.86 4.38 7.28
C LYS A 73 -18.46 4.03 8.64
N GLY A 74 -17.64 3.61 9.60
CA GLY A 74 -18.06 3.33 10.98
C GLY A 74 -18.16 4.55 11.88
N LEU A 75 -17.83 5.76 11.39
CA LEU A 75 -17.90 6.98 12.19
C LEU A 75 -19.34 7.30 12.61
N LYS A 76 -19.51 7.64 13.90
CA LYS A 76 -20.78 8.04 14.49
C LYS A 76 -20.87 9.57 14.57
N PRO A 77 -22.05 10.17 14.37
CA PRO A 77 -22.24 11.62 14.54
C PRO A 77 -22.00 12.07 15.99
#